data_AF-A0A6V8P0J0-F1
#
_entry.id   AF-A0A6V8P0J0-F1
#
_cell.length_a   1.000
_cell.length_b   1.000
_cell.length_c   1.000
_cell.angle_alpha   90.00
_cell.angle_beta   90.00
_cell.angle_gamma   90.00
#
_symmetry.space_group_name_H-M   'P 1'
#
loop_
_entity.id
_entity.type
_entity.pdbx_description
1 polymer ?
#
loop_
_entity_poly.entity_id
_entity_poly.type
_entity_poly.pdbx_seq_one_letter_code
_entity_poly.pdbx_strand_id
1 'polypeptide(L)'
;GQSKEIEVEFGPDHPHQKVVGKKATFKIGLKEIKEKSLPPLDDDFASQVGEFNTIDELRAFVRDQISSGREREAQNLLRAEAVDRLRENDEIDVPLVMIADKVEGWIRDLSSDLEKRGEDLEKFLQTKGRTREQLRADYARRAEREVRRDLILDRIAELEKLEVDEQEVKEEARKISQTSEDNREQLYEYYTKDIGSAIIRWGLLREKALQLVIDQVDMKIEENKGEGENEDVQDV
;
A
#
# COMPACT_ATOMS: atom_id res chain seq x y z
N GLY A 1 14.46 -37.26 -24.61
CA GLY A 1 15.07 -36.06 -25.22
C GLY A 1 14.57 -35.87 -26.62
N GLN A 2 13.61 -34.96 -26.80
CA GLN A 2 13.18 -34.46 -28.12
C GLN A 2 13.72 -33.04 -28.27
N SER A 3 14.22 -32.68 -29.45
CA SER A 3 14.58 -31.32 -29.80
C SER A 3 13.64 -30.81 -30.88
N LYS A 4 13.09 -29.61 -30.69
CA LYS A 4 12.18 -28.97 -31.64
C LYS A 4 12.70 -27.58 -31.95
N GLU A 5 12.66 -27.22 -33.23
CA GLU A 5 13.00 -25.87 -33.69
C GLU A 5 11.69 -25.10 -33.87
N ILE A 6 11.61 -23.94 -33.22
CA ILE A 6 10.43 -23.06 -33.30
C ILE A 6 10.91 -21.71 -33.82
N GLU A 7 10.27 -21.21 -34.86
CA GLU A 7 10.51 -19.87 -35.38
C GLU A 7 9.53 -18.92 -34.70
N VAL A 8 10.06 -17.93 -33.98
CA VAL A 8 9.27 -16.93 -33.27
C VAL A 8 9.60 -15.56 -33.85
N GLU A 9 8.56 -14.79 -34.15
CA GLU A 9 8.67 -13.40 -34.58
C GLU A 9 8.40 -12.50 -33.37
N PHE A 10 9.32 -11.59 -33.07
CA PHE A 10 9.15 -10.69 -31.93
C PHE A 10 8.16 -9.57 -32.28
N GLY A 11 7.05 -9.55 -31.54
CA GLY A 11 6.01 -8.55 -31.67
C GLY A 11 6.45 -7.13 -31.28
N PRO A 12 5.61 -6.11 -31.56
CA PRO A 12 5.92 -4.69 -31.36
C PRO A 12 6.15 -4.31 -29.89
N ASP A 13 5.58 -5.06 -28.94
CA ASP A 13 5.67 -4.80 -27.49
C ASP A 13 6.93 -5.41 -26.83
N HIS A 14 7.88 -5.92 -27.62
CA HIS A 14 9.07 -6.55 -27.07
C HIS A 14 10.03 -5.51 -26.45
N PRO A 15 10.53 -5.71 -25.20
CA PRO A 15 11.36 -4.72 -24.49
C PRO A 15 12.63 -4.28 -25.23
N HIS A 16 13.12 -5.12 -26.15
CA HIS A 16 14.28 -4.83 -26.98
C HIS A 16 13.87 -4.47 -28.42
N GLN A 17 13.76 -3.17 -28.72
CA GLN A 17 13.37 -2.66 -30.05
C GLN A 17 14.25 -3.16 -31.22
N LYS A 18 15.52 -3.54 -30.95
CA LYS A 18 16.46 -4.01 -32.00
C LYS A 18 16.12 -5.38 -32.60
N VAL A 19 15.21 -6.13 -31.97
CA VAL A 19 14.79 -7.46 -32.41
C VAL A 19 13.32 -7.52 -32.87
N VAL A 20 12.58 -6.42 -32.71
CA VAL A 20 11.19 -6.30 -33.19
C VAL A 20 11.14 -6.49 -34.71
N GLY A 21 10.23 -7.35 -35.18
CA GLY A 21 10.07 -7.69 -36.60
C GLY A 21 11.18 -8.59 -37.18
N LYS A 22 12.13 -9.07 -36.35
CA LYS A 22 13.10 -10.08 -36.76
C LYS A 22 12.60 -11.47 -36.35
N LYS A 23 12.81 -12.44 -37.24
CA LYS A 23 12.52 -13.86 -36.97
C LYS A 23 13.73 -14.49 -36.30
N ALA A 24 13.51 -15.18 -35.17
CA ALA A 24 14.53 -15.95 -34.50
C ALA A 24 14.10 -17.41 -34.39
N THR A 25 15.03 -18.30 -34.73
CA THR A 25 14.84 -19.75 -34.61
C THR A 25 15.39 -20.21 -33.27
N PHE A 26 14.51 -20.66 -32.38
CA PHE A 26 14.88 -21.24 -31.09
C PHE A 26 14.94 -22.76 -31.20
N LYS A 27 16.11 -23.33 -30.98
CA LYS A 27 16.28 -24.78 -30.81
C LYS A 27 16.05 -25.12 -29.35
N ILE A 28 14.88 -25.69 -29.03
CA ILE A 28 14.53 -26.06 -27.66
C ILE A 28 14.78 -27.55 -27.48
N GLY A 29 15.69 -27.88 -26.57
CA GLY A 29 15.96 -29.26 -26.15
C GLY A 29 15.20 -29.60 -24.88
N LEU A 30 14.28 -30.57 -24.96
CA LEU A 30 13.58 -31.07 -23.79
C LEU A 30 14.53 -31.94 -22.95
N LYS A 31 15.02 -31.36 -21.86
CA LYS A 31 15.91 -32.04 -20.90
C LYS A 31 15.16 -32.97 -19.96
N GLU A 32 14.08 -32.47 -19.37
CA GLU A 32 13.30 -33.19 -18.36
C GLU A 32 11.88 -32.62 -18.32
N ILE A 33 10.88 -33.48 -18.15
CA ILE A 33 9.50 -33.06 -17.83
C ILE A 33 9.33 -33.36 -16.34
N LYS A 34 9.11 -32.32 -15.55
CA LYS A 34 8.80 -32.45 -14.12
C LYS A 34 7.35 -32.09 -13.91
N GLU A 35 6.63 -32.98 -13.24
CA GLU A 35 5.26 -32.75 -12.82
C GLU A 35 5.26 -32.16 -11.41
N LYS A 36 4.41 -31.16 -11.16
CA LYS A 36 4.24 -30.61 -9.81
C LYS A 36 3.32 -31.54 -9.03
N SER A 37 3.90 -32.43 -8.24
CA SER A 37 3.17 -33.16 -7.20
C SER A 37 2.87 -32.21 -6.04
N LEU A 38 1.59 -31.93 -5.82
CA LEU A 38 1.15 -31.20 -4.63
C LEU A 38 1.19 -32.15 -3.43
N PRO A 39 1.92 -31.82 -2.36
CA PRO A 39 1.87 -32.63 -1.15
C PRO A 39 0.45 -32.64 -0.56
N PRO A 40 0.07 -33.72 0.15
CA PRO A 40 -1.20 -33.77 0.88
C PRO A 40 -1.29 -32.61 1.89
N LEU A 41 -2.48 -32.04 2.04
CA LEU A 41 -2.76 -30.99 3.02
C LEU A 41 -3.02 -31.62 4.40
N ASP A 42 -1.94 -32.03 5.07
CA ASP A 42 -1.95 -32.67 6.38
C ASP A 42 -1.03 -31.94 7.38
N ASP A 43 -0.88 -32.51 8.58
CA ASP A 43 -0.08 -31.91 9.66
C ASP A 43 1.43 -31.86 9.31
N ASP A 44 1.91 -32.79 8.49
CA ASP A 44 3.28 -32.80 7.98
C ASP A 44 3.49 -31.62 7.03
N PHE A 45 2.51 -31.32 6.17
CA PHE A 45 2.52 -30.11 5.35
C PHE A 45 2.48 -28.84 6.21
N ALA A 46 1.64 -28.79 7.24
CA ALA A 46 1.57 -27.63 8.15
C ALA A 46 2.93 -27.33 8.81
N SER A 47 3.61 -28.38 9.26
CA SER A 47 4.94 -28.30 9.88
C SER A 47 6.04 -27.91 8.90
N GLN A 48 5.90 -28.21 7.59
CA GLN A 48 6.86 -27.82 6.56
C GLN A 48 6.74 -26.36 6.15
N VAL A 49 5.53 -25.78 6.25
CA VAL A 49 5.24 -24.42 5.77
C VAL A 49 5.45 -23.37 6.86
N GLY A 50 5.43 -23.76 8.14
CA GLY A 50 5.69 -22.85 9.25
C GLY A 50 5.68 -23.53 10.62
N GLU A 51 5.60 -22.70 11.67
CA GLU A 51 5.52 -23.15 13.07
C GLU A 51 4.09 -23.60 13.44
N PHE A 52 3.49 -24.46 12.62
CA PHE A 52 2.15 -25.01 12.85
C PHE A 52 2.25 -26.52 13.08
N ASN A 53 1.62 -27.00 14.15
CA ASN A 53 1.63 -28.42 14.50
C ASN A 53 0.53 -29.20 13.78
N THR A 54 -0.51 -28.51 13.29
CA THR A 54 -1.64 -29.13 12.61
C THR A 54 -2.11 -28.33 11.41
N ILE A 55 -2.76 -29.00 10.46
CA ILE A 55 -3.40 -28.35 9.31
C ILE A 55 -4.49 -27.36 9.74
N ASP A 56 -5.15 -27.61 10.87
CA ASP A 56 -6.16 -26.72 11.42
C ASP A 56 -5.56 -25.42 11.98
N GLU A 57 -4.38 -25.48 12.61
CA GLU A 57 -3.63 -24.30 13.03
C GLU A 57 -3.21 -23.45 11.81
N LEU A 58 -2.69 -24.09 10.75
CA LEU A 58 -2.36 -23.40 9.51
C LEU A 58 -3.59 -22.75 8.86
N ARG A 59 -4.72 -23.48 8.80
CA ARG A 59 -6.00 -22.96 8.27
C ARG A 59 -6.53 -21.78 9.08
N ALA A 60 -6.45 -21.86 10.41
CA ALA A 60 -6.87 -20.78 11.30
C ALA A 60 -6.01 -19.54 11.09
N PHE A 61 -4.69 -19.71 10.99
CA PHE A 61 -3.76 -18.60 10.71
C PHE A 61 -4.04 -17.95 9.35
N VAL A 62 -4.19 -18.75 8.28
CA VAL A 62 -4.51 -18.21 6.94
C VAL A 62 -5.86 -17.49 6.95
N ARG A 63 -6.86 -18.05 7.64
CA ARG A 63 -8.17 -17.39 7.80
C ARG A 63 -8.03 -16.06 8.53
N ASP A 64 -7.26 -16.00 9.61
CA ASP A 64 -6.99 -14.77 10.35
C ASP A 64 -6.29 -13.72 9.46
N GLN A 65 -5.25 -14.12 8.71
CA GLN A 65 -4.56 -13.24 7.76
C GLN A 65 -5.50 -12.69 6.68
N ILE A 66 -6.34 -13.54 6.08
CA ILE A 66 -7.31 -13.11 5.07
C ILE A 66 -8.37 -12.20 5.69
N SER A 67 -8.92 -12.57 6.85
CA SER A 67 -9.98 -11.80 7.52
C SER A 67 -9.48 -10.43 7.97
N SER A 68 -8.31 -10.35 8.61
CA SER A 68 -7.68 -9.08 8.98
C SER A 68 -7.30 -8.24 7.77
N GLY A 69 -6.89 -8.88 6.65
CA GLY A 69 -6.66 -8.22 5.38
C GLY A 69 -7.92 -7.56 4.83
N ARG A 70 -9.02 -8.31 4.77
CA ARG A 70 -10.33 -7.83 4.30
C ARG A 70 -10.92 -6.76 5.22
N GLU A 71 -10.76 -6.90 6.52
CA GLU A 71 -11.21 -5.89 7.48
C GLU A 71 -10.47 -4.57 7.28
N ARG A 72 -9.13 -4.61 7.12
CA ARG A 72 -8.33 -3.41 6.81
C ARG A 72 -8.76 -2.79 5.49
N GLU A 73 -9.00 -3.59 4.45
CA GLU A 73 -9.48 -3.12 3.16
C GLU A 73 -10.85 -2.44 3.27
N ALA A 74 -11.81 -3.09 3.92
CA ALA A 74 -13.15 -2.54 4.14
C ALA A 74 -13.10 -1.23 4.94
N GLN A 75 -12.30 -1.17 6.01
CA GLN A 75 -12.11 0.07 6.77
C GLN A 75 -11.48 1.18 5.93
N ASN A 76 -10.52 0.86 5.05
CA ASN A 76 -9.89 1.84 4.17
C ASN A 76 -10.87 2.38 3.11
N LEU A 77 -11.69 1.50 2.53
CA LEU A 77 -12.76 1.88 1.61
C LEU A 77 -13.78 2.79 2.31
N LEU A 78 -14.22 2.40 3.50
CA LEU A 78 -15.16 3.20 4.30
C LEU A 78 -14.58 4.57 4.65
N ARG A 79 -13.32 4.63 5.09
CA ARG A 79 -12.61 5.89 5.36
C ARG A 79 -12.54 6.78 4.11
N ALA A 80 -12.20 6.20 2.97
CA ALA A 80 -12.11 6.94 1.71
C ALA A 80 -13.48 7.49 1.28
N GLU A 81 -14.52 6.66 1.31
CA GLU A 81 -15.87 7.06 0.92
C GLU A 81 -16.47 8.09 1.88
N ALA A 82 -16.27 7.93 3.19
CA ALA A 82 -16.72 8.88 4.20
C ALA A 82 -16.12 10.28 3.94
N VAL A 83 -14.81 10.35 3.67
CA VAL A 83 -14.13 11.60 3.33
C VAL A 83 -14.61 12.15 1.99
N ASP A 84 -14.76 11.31 0.96
CA ASP A 84 -15.19 11.77 -0.35
C ASP A 84 -16.62 12.35 -0.33
N ARG A 85 -17.54 11.76 0.45
CA ARG A 85 -18.87 12.33 0.66
C ARG A 85 -18.85 13.67 1.40
N LEU A 86 -17.92 13.87 2.32
CA LEU A 86 -17.72 15.18 2.95
C LEU A 86 -17.25 16.23 1.93
N ARG A 87 -16.44 15.83 0.94
CA ARG A 87 -15.95 16.72 -0.12
C ARG A 87 -17.03 17.17 -1.09
N GLU A 88 -18.09 16.39 -1.29
CA GLU A 88 -19.20 16.76 -2.19
C GLU A 88 -20.03 17.94 -1.67
N ASN A 89 -20.02 18.17 -0.36
CA ASN A 89 -20.86 19.19 0.28
C ASN A 89 -20.12 20.52 0.56
N ASP A 90 -18.79 20.57 0.43
CA ASP A 90 -17.99 21.74 0.78
C ASP A 90 -17.01 22.19 -0.33
N GLU A 91 -17.18 23.42 -0.81
CA GLU A 91 -16.21 24.11 -1.68
C GLU A 91 -15.05 24.65 -0.84
N ILE A 92 -14.14 23.76 -0.43
CA ILE A 92 -12.88 24.16 0.23
C ILE A 92 -11.85 24.55 -0.84
N ASP A 93 -11.45 25.81 -0.81
CA ASP A 93 -10.30 26.30 -1.57
C ASP A 93 -9.00 25.84 -0.88
N VAL A 94 -8.24 25.00 -1.56
CA VAL A 94 -7.03 24.38 -1.01
C VAL A 94 -5.83 25.28 -1.31
N PRO A 95 -5.12 25.81 -0.30
CA PRO A 95 -3.98 26.69 -0.54
C PRO A 95 -2.88 25.99 -1.35
N LEU A 96 -2.47 26.61 -2.46
CA LEU A 96 -1.43 26.07 -3.35
C LEU A 96 -0.10 25.78 -2.64
N VAL A 97 0.21 26.57 -1.60
CA VAL A 97 1.43 26.37 -0.79
C VAL A 97 1.39 25.02 -0.07
N MET A 98 0.24 24.62 0.49
CA MET A 98 0.11 23.33 1.17
C MET A 98 0.24 22.16 0.19
N ILE A 99 -0.28 22.30 -1.02
CA ILE A 99 -0.11 21.31 -2.09
C ILE A 99 1.37 21.20 -2.46
N ALA A 100 2.03 22.33 -2.69
CA ALA A 100 3.44 22.37 -3.06
C ALA A 100 4.34 21.75 -1.98
N ASP A 101 4.14 22.09 -0.70
CA ASP A 101 4.91 21.55 0.41
C ASP A 101 4.77 20.03 0.52
N LYS A 102 3.54 19.50 0.33
CA LYS A 102 3.28 18.07 0.36
C LYS A 102 3.91 17.34 -0.82
N VAL A 103 3.86 17.93 -2.02
CA VAL A 103 4.55 17.41 -3.22
C VAL A 103 6.06 17.37 -2.99
N GLU A 104 6.66 18.42 -2.43
CA GLU A 104 8.09 18.44 -2.15
C GLU A 104 8.49 17.42 -1.08
N GLY A 105 7.65 17.22 -0.06
CA GLY A 105 7.82 16.17 0.93
C GLY A 105 7.92 14.79 0.27
N TRP A 106 6.93 14.42 -0.56
CA TRP A 106 6.93 13.12 -1.23
C TRP A 106 8.08 12.94 -2.22
N ILE A 107 8.50 14.00 -2.92
CA ILE A 107 9.67 13.92 -3.80
C ILE A 107 10.95 13.69 -2.99
N ARG A 108 11.07 14.35 -1.82
CA ARG A 108 12.20 14.16 -0.92
C ARG A 108 12.23 12.75 -0.35
N ASP A 109 11.08 12.22 0.08
CA ASP A 109 10.96 10.86 0.59
C ASP A 109 11.35 9.83 -0.47
N LEU A 110 10.82 9.98 -1.69
CA LEU A 110 11.19 9.14 -2.83
C LEU A 110 12.68 9.22 -3.15
N SER A 111 13.26 10.43 -3.13
CA SER A 111 14.70 10.63 -3.36
C SER A 111 15.53 9.93 -2.29
N SER A 112 15.17 10.08 -1.01
CA SER A 112 15.87 9.45 0.10
C SER A 112 15.84 7.91 0.01
N ASP A 113 14.69 7.34 -0.37
CA ASP A 113 14.54 5.90 -0.52
C ASP A 113 15.23 5.34 -1.77
N LEU A 114 15.42 6.16 -2.80
CA LEU A 114 16.27 5.82 -3.95
C LEU A 114 17.76 5.88 -3.58
N GLU A 115 18.18 6.92 -2.87
CA GLU A 115 19.57 7.10 -2.43
C GLU A 115 20.03 5.96 -1.52
N LYS A 116 19.17 5.49 -0.60
CA LYS A 116 19.44 4.29 0.23
C LYS A 116 19.67 3.03 -0.61
N ARG A 117 19.08 2.95 -1.81
CA ARG A 117 19.27 1.85 -2.77
C ARG A 117 20.41 2.11 -3.75
N GLY A 118 21.12 3.24 -3.63
CA GLY A 118 22.18 3.64 -4.55
C GLY A 118 21.67 4.12 -5.92
N GLU A 119 20.38 4.47 -6.01
CA GLU A 119 19.76 5.01 -7.22
C GLU A 119 19.59 6.54 -7.12
N ASP A 120 19.65 7.20 -8.27
CA ASP A 120 19.41 8.64 -8.39
C ASP A 120 18.00 8.88 -8.98
N LEU A 121 17.29 9.89 -8.46
CA LEU A 121 15.91 10.20 -8.87
C LEU A 121 15.79 10.46 -10.37
N GLU A 122 16.72 11.19 -10.98
CA GLU A 122 16.65 11.53 -12.40
C GLU A 122 16.85 10.27 -13.26
N LYS A 123 17.79 9.40 -12.89
CA LYS A 123 17.99 8.10 -13.57
C LYS A 123 16.79 7.17 -13.41
N PHE A 124 16.19 7.13 -12.22
CA PHE A 124 14.99 6.35 -11.95
C PHE A 124 13.82 6.79 -12.85
N LEU A 125 13.58 8.10 -12.93
CA LEU A 125 12.53 8.67 -13.78
C LEU A 125 12.78 8.40 -15.27
N GLN A 126 14.03 8.57 -15.74
CA GLN A 126 14.41 8.23 -17.12
C GLN A 126 14.14 6.76 -17.48
N THR A 127 14.49 5.83 -16.58
CA THR A 127 14.24 4.39 -16.79
C THR A 127 12.75 4.08 -16.91
N LYS A 128 11.90 4.86 -16.23
CA LYS A 128 10.44 4.75 -16.29
C LYS A 128 9.81 5.58 -17.41
N GLY A 129 10.61 6.29 -18.21
CA GLY A 129 10.11 7.18 -19.27
C GLY A 129 9.28 8.36 -18.76
N ARG A 130 9.54 8.81 -17.53
CA ARG A 130 8.82 9.91 -16.87
C ARG A 130 9.74 11.11 -16.64
N THR A 131 9.17 12.30 -16.56
CA THR A 131 9.88 13.52 -16.14
C THR A 131 9.51 13.93 -14.73
N ARG A 132 10.33 14.80 -14.13
CA ARG A 132 10.07 15.37 -12.79
C ARG A 132 8.80 16.21 -12.77
N GLU A 133 8.47 16.89 -13.86
CA GLU A 133 7.23 17.66 -14.02
C GLU A 133 6.00 16.74 -14.03
N GLN A 134 6.08 15.61 -14.73
CA GLN A 134 5.01 14.61 -14.73
C GLN A 134 4.81 14.02 -13.33
N LEU A 135 5.91 13.71 -12.62
CA LEU A 135 5.84 13.26 -11.22
C LEU A 135 5.18 14.32 -10.32
N ARG A 136 5.59 15.59 -10.44
CA ARG A 136 5.00 16.71 -9.70
C ARG A 136 3.52 16.88 -10.00
N ALA A 137 3.10 16.77 -11.26
CA ALA A 137 1.69 16.89 -11.64
C ALA A 137 0.84 15.74 -11.09
N ASP A 138 1.36 14.52 -11.12
CA ASP A 138 0.70 13.35 -10.51
C ASP A 138 0.57 13.53 -8.99
N TYR A 139 1.64 13.98 -8.33
CA TYR A 139 1.64 14.26 -6.91
C TYR A 139 0.76 15.44 -6.55
N ALA A 140 0.69 16.50 -7.34
CA ALA A 140 -0.15 17.66 -7.07
C ALA A 140 -1.64 17.28 -6.99
N ARG A 141 -2.13 16.45 -7.94
CA ARG A 141 -3.53 15.97 -7.90
C ARG A 141 -3.82 15.14 -6.66
N ARG A 142 -2.86 14.32 -6.22
CA ARG A 142 -3.00 13.51 -5.00
C ARG A 142 -2.91 14.39 -3.75
N ALA A 143 -1.95 15.31 -3.71
CA ALA A 143 -1.72 16.23 -2.60
C ALA A 143 -2.93 17.14 -2.39
N GLU A 144 -3.55 17.65 -3.44
CA GLU A 144 -4.79 18.44 -3.32
C GLU A 144 -5.88 17.66 -2.59
N ARG A 145 -6.12 16.39 -2.98
CA ARG A 145 -7.14 15.55 -2.31
C ARG A 145 -6.80 15.32 -0.85
N GLU A 146 -5.55 14.99 -0.54
CA GLU A 146 -5.14 14.73 0.83
C GLU A 146 -5.14 15.99 1.70
N VAL A 147 -4.66 17.14 1.19
CA VAL A 147 -4.71 18.41 1.93
C VAL A 147 -6.16 18.82 2.18
N ARG A 148 -7.04 18.68 1.18
CA ARG A 148 -8.47 18.96 1.36
C ARG A 148 -9.06 18.10 2.47
N ARG A 149 -8.80 16.79 2.46
CA ARG A 149 -9.22 15.88 3.53
C ARG A 149 -8.70 16.37 4.88
N ASP A 150 -7.40 16.64 4.98
CA ASP A 150 -6.77 17.04 6.23
C ASP A 150 -7.42 18.32 6.78
N LEU A 151 -7.73 19.30 5.93
CA LEU A 151 -8.46 20.53 6.30
C LEU A 151 -9.90 20.27 6.78
N ILE A 152 -10.63 19.35 6.15
CA ILE A 152 -11.97 18.96 6.59
C ILE A 152 -11.90 18.34 7.98
N LEU A 153 -11.00 17.38 8.17
CA LEU A 153 -10.84 16.68 9.45
C LEU A 153 -10.38 17.64 10.56
N ASP A 154 -9.47 18.57 10.25
CA ASP A 154 -9.07 19.64 11.17
C ASP A 154 -10.28 20.48 11.59
N ARG A 155 -11.14 20.84 10.63
CA ARG A 155 -12.34 21.62 10.92
C ARG A 155 -13.35 20.87 11.77
N ILE A 156 -13.54 19.58 11.52
CA ILE A 156 -14.39 18.71 12.35
C ILE A 156 -13.82 18.60 13.76
N ALA A 157 -12.51 18.38 13.90
CA ALA A 157 -11.85 18.31 15.19
C ALA A 157 -12.04 19.59 16.00
N GLU A 158 -11.96 20.77 15.36
CA GLU A 158 -12.24 22.05 16.00
C GLU A 158 -13.71 22.20 16.42
N LEU A 159 -14.67 21.86 15.54
CA LEU A 159 -16.10 22.02 15.79
C LEU A 159 -16.60 21.11 16.92
N GLU A 160 -16.14 19.86 16.91
CA GLU A 160 -16.44 18.85 17.93
C GLU A 160 -15.57 18.98 19.18
N LYS A 161 -14.62 19.93 19.19
CA LYS A 161 -13.69 20.19 20.30
C LYS A 161 -12.95 18.93 20.74
N LEU A 162 -12.43 18.20 19.76
CA LEU A 162 -11.64 17.02 20.03
C LEU A 162 -10.34 17.41 20.71
N GLU A 163 -9.99 16.64 21.72
CA GLU A 163 -8.75 16.81 22.46
C GLU A 163 -7.96 15.51 22.41
N VAL A 164 -6.64 15.66 22.47
CA VAL A 164 -5.70 14.55 22.58
C VAL A 164 -4.94 14.78 23.88
N ASP A 165 -4.87 13.80 24.75
CA ASP A 165 -4.11 13.94 25.99
C ASP A 165 -2.61 13.61 25.78
N GLU A 166 -1.79 13.87 26.79
CA GLU A 166 -0.36 13.55 26.70
C GLU A 166 -0.06 12.04 26.68
N GLN A 167 -0.94 11.21 27.25
CA GLN A 167 -0.76 9.76 27.27
C GLN A 167 -0.91 9.21 25.86
N GLU A 168 -1.94 9.64 25.13
CA GLU A 168 -2.16 9.28 23.73
C GLU A 168 -0.96 9.66 22.85
N VAL A 169 -0.39 10.86 23.04
CA VAL A 169 0.83 11.27 22.32
C VAL A 169 2.01 10.35 22.64
N LYS A 170 2.21 9.98 23.91
CA LYS A 170 3.30 9.09 24.34
C LYS A 170 3.10 7.66 23.82
N GLU A 171 1.88 7.17 23.78
CA GLU A 171 1.53 5.86 23.24
C GLU A 171 1.82 5.82 21.74
N GLU A 172 1.38 6.84 20.99
CA GLU A 172 1.63 6.90 19.55
C GLU A 172 3.12 7.10 19.23
N ALA A 173 3.83 7.94 20.00
CA ALA A 173 5.28 8.08 19.88
C ALA A 173 6.01 6.76 20.13
N ARG A 174 5.52 5.93 21.07
CA ARG A 174 6.07 4.61 21.35
C ARG A 174 5.80 3.63 20.20
N LYS A 175 4.61 3.65 19.59
CA LYS A 175 4.33 2.81 18.42
C LYS A 175 5.24 3.18 17.24
N ILE A 176 5.37 4.47 16.96
CA ILE A 176 6.21 4.96 15.85
C ILE A 176 7.68 4.60 16.10
N SER A 177 8.20 4.78 17.32
CA SER A 177 9.60 4.48 17.61
C SER A 177 9.94 2.99 17.55
N GLN A 178 8.97 2.10 17.74
CA GLN A 178 9.17 0.65 17.59
C GLN A 178 9.43 0.22 16.14
N THR A 179 9.15 1.07 15.16
CA THR A 179 9.39 0.76 13.73
C THR A 179 10.88 0.76 13.35
N SER A 180 11.74 1.33 14.19
CA SER A 180 13.19 1.34 13.95
C SER A 180 13.95 1.03 15.24
N GLU A 181 14.73 -0.05 15.22
CA GLU A 181 15.50 -0.46 16.39
C GLU A 181 16.70 0.45 16.67
N ASP A 182 17.34 0.93 15.60
CA ASP A 182 18.62 1.67 15.68
C ASP A 182 18.48 3.08 16.29
N ASN A 183 17.30 3.71 16.15
CA ASN A 183 17.06 5.09 16.60
C ASN A 183 15.80 5.22 17.48
N ARG A 184 15.31 4.12 18.05
CA ARG A 184 14.09 4.06 18.88
C ARG A 184 14.00 5.18 19.92
N GLU A 185 15.05 5.35 20.73
CA GLU A 185 15.06 6.35 21.80
C GLU A 185 15.01 7.78 21.24
N GLN A 186 15.75 8.05 20.15
CA GLN A 186 15.80 9.36 19.51
C GLN A 186 14.46 9.70 18.86
N LEU A 187 13.81 8.73 18.21
CA LEU A 187 12.48 8.90 17.64
C LEU A 187 11.44 9.16 18.73
N TYR A 188 11.46 8.39 19.82
CA TYR A 188 10.55 8.59 20.93
C TYR A 188 10.73 9.98 21.56
N GLU A 189 11.96 10.42 21.79
CA GLU A 189 12.25 11.75 22.32
C GLU A 189 11.79 12.86 21.36
N TYR A 190 12.06 12.72 20.06
CA TYR A 190 11.61 13.66 19.04
C TYR A 190 10.09 13.81 19.03
N TYR A 191 9.37 12.69 19.04
CA TYR A 191 7.90 12.67 18.97
C TYR A 191 7.20 13.01 20.28
N THR A 192 7.91 13.01 21.40
CA THR A 192 7.37 13.46 22.70
C THR A 192 7.72 14.90 23.05
N LYS A 193 8.55 15.58 22.23
CA LYS A 193 8.99 16.96 22.45
C LYS A 193 8.72 17.86 21.24
N ASP A 194 8.72 19.17 21.51
CA ASP A 194 8.70 20.25 20.51
C ASP A 194 7.71 19.99 19.35
N ILE A 195 8.22 20.11 18.11
CA ILE A 195 7.45 19.98 16.86
C ILE A 195 6.96 18.54 16.65
N GLY A 196 7.72 17.52 17.07
CA GLY A 196 7.32 16.13 16.90
C GLY A 196 6.04 15.79 17.67
N SER A 197 5.91 16.33 18.89
CA SER A 197 4.68 16.17 19.68
C SER A 197 3.45 16.82 19.03
N ALA A 198 3.62 17.97 18.36
CA ALA A 198 2.56 18.64 17.64
C ALA A 198 2.12 17.85 16.40
N ILE A 199 3.06 17.23 15.69
CA ILE A 199 2.78 16.36 14.54
C ILE A 199 1.91 15.17 14.96
N ILE A 200 2.28 14.47 16.04
CA ILE A 200 1.49 13.34 16.55
C ILE A 200 0.11 13.81 16.98
N ARG A 201 0.03 14.92 17.70
CA ARG A 201 -1.23 15.47 18.18
C ARG A 201 -2.19 15.80 17.03
N TRP A 202 -1.70 16.44 15.96
CA TRP A 202 -2.51 16.69 14.76
C TRP A 202 -2.95 15.41 14.06
N GLY A 203 -2.07 14.40 13.97
CA GLY A 203 -2.42 13.09 13.44
C GLY A 203 -3.57 12.44 14.23
N LEU A 204 -3.45 12.40 15.55
CA LEU A 204 -4.45 11.82 16.45
C LEU A 204 -5.79 12.58 16.43
N LEU A 205 -5.76 13.91 16.35
CA LEU A 205 -6.99 14.71 16.22
C LEU A 205 -7.74 14.38 14.92
N ARG A 206 -7.02 14.27 13.80
CA ARG A 206 -7.61 13.89 12.51
C ARG A 206 -8.14 12.47 12.52
N GLU A 207 -7.45 11.55 13.18
CA GLU A 207 -7.91 10.17 13.34
C GLU A 207 -9.21 10.10 14.16
N LYS A 208 -9.29 10.81 15.29
CA LYS A 208 -10.52 10.94 16.08
C LYS A 208 -11.66 11.57 15.28
N ALA A 209 -11.38 12.64 14.54
CA ALA A 209 -12.37 13.30 13.69
C ALA A 209 -12.89 12.34 12.61
N LEU A 210 -12.00 11.59 11.96
CA LEU A 210 -12.38 10.61 10.96
C LEU A 210 -13.23 9.48 11.58
N GLN A 211 -12.87 9.01 12.77
CA GLN A 211 -13.66 7.99 13.46
C GLN A 211 -15.06 8.50 13.77
N LEU A 212 -15.22 9.74 14.22
CA LEU A 212 -16.55 10.35 14.44
C LEU A 212 -17.37 10.43 13.17
N VAL A 213 -16.76 10.75 12.03
CA VAL A 213 -17.44 10.75 10.73
C VAL A 213 -17.92 9.33 10.42
N ILE A 214 -17.06 8.34 10.57
CA ILE A 214 -17.39 6.93 10.30
C ILE A 214 -18.53 6.44 11.17
N ASP A 215 -18.51 6.77 12.47
CA ASP A 215 -19.54 6.39 13.43
C ASP A 215 -20.92 6.98 13.07
N GLN A 216 -20.95 8.06 12.29
CA GLN A 216 -22.17 8.69 11.78
C GLN A 216 -22.57 8.22 10.38
N VAL A 217 -21.73 7.43 9.69
CA VAL A 217 -22.07 6.87 8.38
C VAL A 217 -23.00 5.67 8.55
N ASP A 218 -24.23 5.78 8.04
CA ASP A 218 -25.14 4.64 7.89
C ASP A 218 -24.55 3.63 6.90
N MET A 219 -23.86 2.62 7.43
CA MET A 219 -23.27 1.55 6.64
C MET A 219 -24.35 0.64 6.06
N LYS A 220 -24.42 0.58 4.72
CA LYS A 220 -25.11 -0.51 4.02
C LYS A 220 -24.09 -1.60 3.72
N ILE A 221 -24.19 -2.71 4.43
CA ILE A 221 -23.37 -3.89 4.15
C ILE A 221 -23.94 -4.56 2.90
N GLU A 222 -23.23 -4.44 1.78
CA GLU A 222 -23.46 -5.30 0.62
C GLU A 222 -22.62 -6.57 0.79
N GLU A 223 -23.29 -7.72 0.86
CA GLU A 223 -22.59 -9.01 0.81
C GLU A 223 -21.91 -9.15 -0.55
N ASN A 224 -20.59 -8.97 -0.59
CA ASN A 224 -19.80 -9.46 -1.71
C ASN A 224 -19.79 -10.99 -1.64
N LYS A 225 -20.74 -11.61 -2.34
CA LYS A 225 -20.71 -13.05 -2.66
C LYS A 225 -19.49 -13.24 -3.55
N GLY A 226 -18.34 -13.47 -2.93
CA GLY A 226 -17.08 -13.65 -3.62
C GLY A 226 -17.29 -14.58 -4.81
N GLU A 227 -16.85 -14.15 -5.98
CA GLU A 227 -16.74 -15.00 -7.16
C GLU A 227 -15.78 -16.14 -6.78
N GLY A 228 -16.37 -17.21 -6.25
CA GLY A 228 -15.75 -18.51 -6.26
C GLY A 228 -15.74 -18.96 -7.70
N GLU A 229 -14.74 -18.52 -8.46
CA GLU A 229 -14.26 -19.30 -9.59
C GLU A 229 -13.68 -20.59 -8.99
N ASN A 230 -14.58 -21.55 -8.76
CA ASN A 230 -14.24 -22.96 -8.84
C ASN A 230 -13.76 -23.19 -10.28
N GLU A 231 -12.50 -22.90 -10.57
CA GLU A 231 -11.81 -23.63 -11.62
C GLU A 231 -11.62 -25.06 -11.11
N ASP A 232 -12.67 -25.87 -11.34
CA ASP A 232 -12.52 -27.30 -11.58
C ASP A 232 -11.51 -27.48 -12.73
N VAL A 233 -10.21 -27.46 -12.42
CA VAL A 233 -9.22 -28.07 -13.32
C VAL A 233 -9.21 -29.54 -12.98
N GLN A 234 -10.11 -30.22 -13.69
CA GLN A 234 -10.23 -31.66 -13.82
C GLN A 234 -8.87 -32.35 -13.95
N ASP A 235 -8.76 -33.49 -13.27
CA ASP A 235 -7.77 -34.54 -13.53
C ASP A 235 -7.45 -34.66 -15.03
N VAL A 236 -6.17 -34.51 -15.38
CA VAL A 236 -5.54 -35.13 -16.57
C VAL A 236 -4.13 -35.56 -16.22
#